data_AF-A0A967MC09-F1
#
_entry.id   AF-A0A967MC09-F1
#
_cell.length_a   1.000
_cell.length_b   1.000
_cell.length_c   1.000
_cell.angle_alpha   90.00
_cell.angle_beta   90.00
_cell.angle_gamma   90.00
#
_symmetry.space_group_name_H-M   'P 1'
#
loop_
_entity.id
_entity.type
_entity.pdbx_description
1 polymer ?
#
loop_
_entity_poly.entity_id
_entity_poly.type
_entity_poly.pdbx_seq_one_letter_code
_entity_poly.pdbx_strand_id
1 'polypeptide(L)'
;LPRRSFLRGMVGGAAIAVGMPVLDAMLDDNGTAYADGTGAPLRFGVFYWGGGIVHDAWVPSTTGMGWDLPMSLMPFAPVRDYVTLITGTNHSGSSPG
;
A
#
# COMPACT_ATOMS: atom_id res chain seq x y z
N LEU A 1 27.09 5.90 -23.77
CA LEU A 1 25.97 5.12 -23.18
C LEU A 1 26.57 3.97 -22.36
N PRO A 2 26.49 4.01 -21.02
CA PRO A 2 27.24 3.10 -20.18
C PRO A 2 26.65 1.69 -20.23
N ARG A 3 27.56 0.72 -20.27
CA ARG A 3 27.39 -0.73 -20.41
C ARG A 3 26.48 -1.37 -19.34
N ARG A 4 26.14 -0.61 -18.28
CA ARG A 4 25.31 -1.01 -17.14
C ARG A 4 23.80 -1.01 -17.40
N SER A 5 23.32 -0.23 -18.36
CA SER A 5 21.87 -0.05 -18.56
C SER A 5 21.22 -1.08 -19.50
N PHE A 6 22.01 -1.92 -20.18
CA PHE A 6 21.50 -2.79 -21.26
C PHE A 6 21.54 -4.30 -20.91
N LEU A 7 22.46 -4.76 -20.06
CA LEU A 7 22.74 -6.20 -19.90
C LEU A 7 22.04 -6.95 -18.76
N ARG A 8 21.09 -6.37 -18.01
CA ARG A 8 20.14 -7.20 -17.21
C ARG A 8 18.85 -7.52 -17.94
N GLY A 9 18.61 -6.95 -19.11
CA GLY A 9 17.41 -7.20 -19.92
C GLY A 9 17.61 -8.06 -21.18
N MET A 10 18.85 -8.39 -21.56
CA MET A 10 19.12 -9.01 -22.88
C MET A 10 20.15 -10.15 -22.89
N VAL A 11 20.08 -11.07 -21.92
CA VAL A 11 20.59 -12.44 -22.12
C VAL A 11 19.50 -13.40 -21.62
N GLY A 12 18.51 -13.70 -22.49
CA GLY A 12 17.53 -14.76 -22.21
C GLY A 12 16.09 -14.62 -22.70
N GLY A 13 15.67 -13.50 -23.31
CA GLY A 13 14.47 -13.50 -24.16
C GLY A 13 13.13 -12.94 -23.64
N ALA A 14 13.06 -12.21 -22.52
CA ALA A 14 11.85 -11.45 -22.17
C ALA A 14 12.18 -10.22 -21.33
N ALA A 15 12.04 -9.02 -21.91
CA ALA A 15 12.19 -7.77 -21.17
C ALA A 15 10.90 -7.46 -20.37
N ILE A 16 10.75 -8.14 -19.24
CA ILE A 16 9.80 -7.74 -18.19
C ILE A 16 10.50 -6.67 -17.36
N ALA A 17 10.07 -5.40 -17.48
CA ALA A 17 10.45 -4.37 -16.53
C ALA A 17 9.65 -4.58 -15.25
N VAL A 18 10.13 -5.47 -14.36
CA VAL A 18 9.60 -5.57 -13.00
C VAL A 18 10.08 -4.35 -12.24
N GLY A 19 9.16 -3.51 -11.77
CA GLY A 19 9.48 -2.42 -10.84
C GLY A 19 10.22 -3.02 -9.64
N MET A 20 11.53 -2.78 -9.57
CA MET A 20 12.40 -3.42 -8.61
C MET A 20 12.14 -2.81 -7.24
N PRO A 21 11.71 -3.59 -6.24
CA PRO A 21 11.62 -3.13 -4.87
C PRO A 21 12.98 -2.60 -4.41
N VAL A 22 12.95 -1.65 -3.49
CA VAL A 22 14.17 -1.05 -2.96
C VAL A 22 15.08 -2.16 -2.37
N LEU A 23 16.34 -2.26 -2.83
CA LEU A 23 17.33 -3.27 -2.43
C LEU A 23 18.34 -2.67 -1.44
N ASP A 24 18.75 -3.46 -0.45
CA ASP A 24 19.64 -3.04 0.66
C ASP A 24 21.03 -2.57 0.19
N ALA A 25 21.55 -3.16 -0.89
CA ALA A 25 22.79 -2.70 -1.55
C ALA A 25 22.70 -1.28 -2.15
N MET A 26 21.54 -0.63 -2.03
CA MET A 26 21.24 0.71 -2.50
C MET A 26 20.92 1.65 -1.33
N LEU A 27 21.20 1.26 -0.09
CA LEU A 27 21.10 2.06 1.12
C LEU A 27 22.48 2.11 1.81
N ASP A 28 22.75 3.16 2.59
CA ASP A 28 23.91 3.24 3.48
C ASP A 28 23.61 2.61 4.85
N ASP A 29 24.61 2.52 5.74
CA ASP A 29 24.48 1.95 7.09
C ASP A 29 23.38 2.60 7.95
N ASN A 30 22.81 3.74 7.51
CA ASN A 30 21.75 4.50 8.17
C ASN A 30 20.45 4.64 7.34
N GLY A 31 20.26 3.88 6.25
CA GLY A 31 19.02 3.91 5.45
C GLY A 31 18.72 5.25 4.77
N THR A 32 19.74 6.11 4.61
CA THR A 32 19.61 7.51 4.24
C THR A 32 19.97 7.80 2.77
N ALA A 33 20.32 6.82 1.91
CA ALA A 33 20.19 6.94 0.44
C ALA A 33 20.66 5.77 -0.44
N TYR A 34 19.99 5.73 -1.60
CA TYR A 34 20.51 5.41 -2.94
C TYR A 34 21.46 6.50 -3.46
N ALA A 35 22.76 6.25 -3.56
CA ALA A 35 23.82 6.99 -4.30
C ALA A 35 23.92 8.55 -4.22
N ASP A 36 22.90 9.31 -3.81
CA ASP A 36 22.83 10.78 -3.81
C ASP A 36 22.68 11.42 -2.41
N GLY A 37 22.51 10.61 -1.35
CA GLY A 37 22.41 11.08 0.05
C GLY A 37 21.00 11.45 0.55
N THR A 38 19.93 11.21 -0.23
CA THR A 38 18.53 11.39 0.19
C THR A 38 17.90 10.22 0.97
N GLY A 39 17.35 10.52 2.17
CA GLY A 39 16.77 9.50 3.07
C GLY A 39 15.45 8.87 2.62
N ALA A 40 15.18 7.65 3.11
CA ALA A 40 13.91 6.98 2.82
C ALA A 40 12.72 7.85 3.26
N PRO A 41 11.67 7.99 2.43
CA PRO A 41 10.60 8.94 2.69
C PRO A 41 9.75 8.53 3.89
N LEU A 42 9.45 9.53 4.74
CA LEU A 42 8.40 9.49 5.76
C LEU A 42 7.03 9.46 5.04
N ARG A 43 6.15 8.50 5.36
CA ARG A 43 4.91 8.28 4.59
C ARG A 43 3.66 8.60 5.43
N PHE A 44 2.86 9.53 4.93
CA PHE A 44 1.47 9.78 5.30
C PHE A 44 0.61 9.63 4.04
N GLY A 45 -0.50 8.92 4.12
CA GLY A 45 -1.39 8.66 2.99
C GLY A 45 -2.85 8.84 3.36
N VAL A 46 -3.61 9.46 2.46
CA VAL A 46 -5.07 9.62 2.56
C VAL A 46 -5.68 9.16 1.25
N PHE A 47 -6.71 8.34 1.33
CA PHE A 47 -7.41 7.78 0.18
C PHE A 47 -8.91 8.08 0.31
N TYR A 48 -9.57 8.40 -0.80
CA TYR A 48 -11.01 8.69 -0.88
C TYR A 48 -11.60 8.11 -2.17
N TRP A 49 -12.86 7.68 -2.11
CA TRP A 49 -13.62 7.15 -3.23
C TRP A 49 -14.99 7.83 -3.29
N GLY A 50 -15.38 8.36 -4.46
CA GLY A 50 -16.64 9.10 -4.64
C GLY A 50 -17.85 8.24 -5.03
N GLY A 51 -17.68 6.93 -5.17
CA GLY A 51 -18.69 5.96 -5.60
C GLY A 51 -18.04 4.72 -6.21
N GLY A 52 -18.79 3.64 -6.42
CA GLY A 52 -18.28 2.40 -7.02
C GLY A 52 -17.55 1.47 -6.04
N ILE A 53 -17.82 1.63 -4.75
CA ILE A 53 -17.36 0.76 -3.67
C ILE A 53 -18.57 0.00 -3.15
N VAL A 54 -18.46 -1.31 -2.98
CA VAL A 54 -19.46 -2.10 -2.27
C VAL A 54 -19.34 -1.79 -0.78
N HIS A 55 -20.12 -0.84 -0.27
CA HIS A 55 -19.95 -0.31 1.10
C HIS A 55 -19.96 -1.42 2.16
N ASP A 56 -20.86 -2.39 2.02
CA ASP A 56 -21.01 -3.51 2.96
C ASP A 56 -19.73 -4.37 3.06
N ALA A 57 -18.87 -4.35 2.05
CA ALA A 57 -17.59 -5.05 2.06
C ALA A 57 -16.49 -4.31 2.84
N TRP A 58 -16.77 -3.13 3.40
CA TRP A 58 -15.86 -2.28 4.19
C TRP A 58 -16.34 -2.04 5.62
N VAL A 59 -17.57 -2.43 5.95
CA VAL A 59 -18.15 -2.29 7.28
C VAL A 59 -17.98 -3.60 8.06
N PRO A 60 -17.45 -3.58 9.29
CA PRO A 60 -17.33 -4.77 10.11
C PRO A 60 -18.72 -5.17 10.65
N SER A 61 -18.96 -6.46 10.81
CA SER A 61 -20.21 -6.97 11.39
C SER A 61 -20.31 -6.70 12.90
N THR A 62 -19.17 -6.54 13.56
CA THR A 62 -19.04 -6.30 15.00
C THR A 62 -18.20 -5.06 15.27
N THR A 63 -18.55 -4.30 16.31
CA THR A 63 -17.83 -3.08 16.72
C THR A 63 -17.16 -3.25 18.09
N GLY A 64 -16.25 -2.35 18.44
CA GLY A 64 -15.45 -2.42 19.66
C GLY A 64 -14.12 -3.17 19.47
N MET A 65 -13.45 -3.55 20.55
CA MET A 65 -12.11 -4.17 20.49
C MET A 65 -12.06 -5.48 19.69
N GLY A 66 -13.19 -6.18 19.57
CA GLY A 66 -13.32 -7.46 18.88
C GLY A 66 -13.76 -7.36 17.42
N TRP A 67 -13.73 -6.18 16.80
CA TRP A 67 -14.23 -5.98 15.43
C TRP A 67 -13.57 -6.94 14.42
N ASP A 68 -14.38 -7.41 13.48
CA ASP A 68 -13.99 -8.34 12.42
C ASP A 68 -13.46 -7.61 11.19
N LEU A 69 -12.47 -8.20 10.53
CA LEU A 69 -11.88 -7.60 9.34
C LEU A 69 -12.79 -7.85 8.12
N PRO A 70 -13.40 -6.81 7.52
CA PRO A 70 -14.28 -6.99 6.37
C PRO A 70 -13.48 -7.34 5.12
N MET A 71 -14.14 -7.94 4.12
CA MET A 71 -13.51 -8.53 2.93
C MET A 71 -12.55 -7.56 2.21
N SER A 72 -12.95 -6.30 2.03
CA SER A 72 -12.12 -5.32 1.32
C SER A 72 -10.88 -4.88 2.11
N LEU A 73 -10.86 -5.14 3.43
CA LEU A 73 -9.74 -4.86 4.31
C LEU A 73 -8.85 -6.08 4.59
N MET A 74 -9.13 -7.24 3.97
CA MET A 74 -8.27 -8.44 4.09
C MET A 74 -6.77 -8.18 3.86
N PRO A 75 -6.34 -7.32 2.92
CA PRO A 75 -4.93 -7.00 2.76
C PRO A 75 -4.27 -6.36 4.00
N PHE A 76 -5.06 -5.76 4.90
CA PHE A 76 -4.60 -5.19 6.15
C PHE A 76 -4.59 -6.18 7.31
N ALA A 77 -4.99 -7.45 7.10
CA ALA A 77 -4.94 -8.48 8.14
C ALA A 77 -3.57 -8.55 8.87
N PRO A 78 -2.42 -8.42 8.19
CA PRO A 78 -1.11 -8.45 8.86
C PRO A 78 -0.84 -7.26 9.80
N VAL A 79 -1.59 -6.16 9.65
CA VAL A 79 -1.42 -4.92 10.43
C VAL A 79 -2.71 -4.54 11.16
N ARG A 80 -3.66 -5.46 11.33
CA ARG A 80 -4.98 -5.21 11.92
C ARG A 80 -4.91 -4.46 13.25
N ASP A 81 -3.96 -4.82 14.11
CA ASP A 81 -3.83 -4.23 15.44
C ASP A 81 -3.41 -2.75 15.41
N TYR A 82 -2.89 -2.27 14.27
CA TYR A 82 -2.58 -0.86 14.02
C TYR A 82 -3.68 -0.13 13.24
N VAL A 83 -4.75 -0.82 12.86
CA VAL A 83 -5.86 -0.26 12.09
C VAL A 83 -6.99 0.11 13.03
N THR A 84 -7.36 1.39 13.03
CA THR A 84 -8.60 1.86 13.63
C THR A 84 -9.66 1.98 12.53
N LEU A 85 -10.69 1.15 12.60
CA LEU A 85 -11.82 1.22 11.67
C LEU A 85 -12.94 2.08 12.27
N ILE A 86 -13.27 3.17 11.60
CA ILE A 86 -14.32 4.11 12.01
C ILE A 86 -15.51 3.91 11.07
N THR A 87 -16.69 3.65 11.63
CA THR A 87 -17.93 3.44 10.88
C THR A 87 -19.06 4.33 11.39
N GLY A 88 -20.18 4.38 10.68
CA GLY A 88 -21.36 5.17 11.09
C GLY A 88 -21.25 6.67 10.79
N THR A 89 -20.34 7.08 9.92
CA THR A 89 -20.15 8.49 9.51
C THR A 89 -21.12 8.95 8.42
N ASN A 90 -22.16 8.16 8.12
CA ASN A 90 -23.11 8.43 7.05
C ASN A 90 -24.23 9.36 7.53
N HIS A 91 -24.71 10.25 6.65
CA HIS A 91 -25.84 11.13 6.94
C HIS A 91 -27.17 10.37 6.78
N SER A 92 -28.13 10.61 7.67
CA SER A 92 -29.46 10.00 7.58
C SER A 92 -30.16 10.40 6.28
N GLY A 93 -30.40 9.44 5.39
CA GLY A 93 -31.08 9.64 4.10
C GLY A 93 -30.17 9.60 2.86
N SER A 94 -28.86 9.41 3.01
CA SER A 94 -28.01 9.01 1.87
C SER A 94 -28.21 7.52 1.57
N SER A 95 -28.32 7.16 0.29
CA SER A 95 -28.26 5.74 -0.11
C SER A 95 -26.96 5.13 0.45
N PRO A 96 -27.00 3.94 1.06
CA PRO A 96 -25.80 3.12 1.16
C PRO A 96 -25.26 2.96 -0.27
N GLY A 97 -23.98 3.28 -0.47
CA GLY A 97 -23.31 3.03 -1.75
C GLY A 97 -23.14 1.54 -2.01
#